data_AF-A0AAJ2FA09-F1
#
_entry.id   AF-A0AAJ2FA09-F1
#
_cell.length_a   1.000
_cell.length_b   1.000
_cell.length_c   1.000
_cell.angle_alpha   90.00
_cell.angle_beta   90.00
_cell.angle_gamma   90.00
#
_symmetry.space_group_name_H-M   'P 1'
#
loop_
_entity.id
_entity.type
_entity.pdbx_description
1 polymer ?
#
loop_
_entity_poly.entity_id
_entity_poly.type
_entity_poly.pdbx_seq_one_letter_code
_entity_poly.pdbx_strand_id
1 'polypeptide(L)'
;MRVASILLAAGFGIAAAMPVLAQNGAMWLDDRGRTTTLQFGGPTAAAPAATDTAPADMVELFGSVCLPDTGRPQDAVAGLAAAKGLEAKPFTVAGTKKDPPIELAIWHGVGLVVSITDGFFVAPQAQCSAVFYVNNLPDRDALIAAMEVKFGAPANAADAFDKKGKPRRYFTPEWSATLDGKPFIVSAASMASSDYTPGNRVHLAARLTGNIK
;
A
#
# COMPACT_ATOMS: atom_id res chain seq x y z
N MET A 1 -58.43 38.78 15.84
CA MET A 1 -57.27 38.30 16.60
C MET A 1 -57.25 36.78 16.57
N ARG A 2 -56.38 36.18 15.78
CA ARG A 2 -56.15 34.72 15.75
C ARG A 2 -54.66 34.50 16.00
N VAL A 3 -54.36 33.80 17.08
CA VAL A 3 -53.02 33.38 17.49
C VAL A 3 -52.60 32.24 16.58
N ALA A 4 -51.50 32.39 15.85
CA ALA A 4 -50.88 31.32 15.06
C ALA A 4 -49.75 30.70 15.88
N SER A 5 -49.95 29.47 16.33
CA SER A 5 -48.92 28.65 16.98
C SER A 5 -47.96 28.14 15.91
N ILE A 6 -46.70 28.58 15.97
CA ILE A 6 -45.60 28.06 15.15
C ILE A 6 -44.97 26.88 15.91
N LEU A 7 -45.19 25.66 15.44
CA LEU A 7 -44.44 24.47 15.87
C LEU A 7 -43.10 24.45 15.11
N LEU A 8 -42.00 24.77 15.81
CA LEU A 8 -40.65 24.48 15.35
C LEU A 8 -40.40 22.97 15.48
N ALA A 9 -40.36 22.25 14.36
CA ALA A 9 -39.82 20.89 14.32
C ALA A 9 -38.29 21.00 14.18
N ALA A 10 -37.58 20.87 15.30
CA ALA A 10 -36.13 20.66 15.31
C ALA A 10 -35.84 19.24 14.76
N GLY A 11 -35.53 19.16 13.47
CA GLY A 11 -35.01 17.94 12.86
C GLY A 11 -33.60 17.66 13.37
N PHE A 12 -33.50 16.79 14.38
CA PHE A 12 -32.23 16.13 14.70
C PHE A 12 -31.90 15.18 13.55
N GLY A 13 -31.18 15.67 12.55
CA GLY A 13 -30.49 14.82 11.60
C GLY A 13 -29.41 14.05 12.35
N ILE A 14 -29.73 12.82 12.75
CA ILE A 14 -28.73 11.85 13.14
C ILE A 14 -27.99 11.52 11.84
N ALA A 15 -26.95 12.30 11.55
CA ALA A 15 -25.90 11.84 10.64
C ALA A 15 -25.35 10.58 11.29
N ALA A 16 -25.82 9.43 10.83
CA ALA A 16 -25.21 8.16 11.16
C ALA A 16 -23.78 8.25 10.66
N ALA A 17 -22.85 8.58 11.56
CA ALA A 17 -21.44 8.38 11.35
C ALA A 17 -21.28 6.88 11.15
N MET A 18 -21.32 6.45 9.89
CA MET A 18 -20.91 5.11 9.54
C MET A 18 -19.50 4.95 10.11
N PRO A 19 -19.24 3.91 10.92
CA PRO A 19 -17.90 3.68 11.40
C PRO A 19 -17.03 3.49 10.16
N VAL A 20 -16.21 4.51 9.87
CA VAL A 20 -15.08 4.40 8.95
C VAL A 20 -14.32 3.19 9.44
N LEU A 21 -14.34 2.08 8.68
CA LEU A 21 -13.64 0.85 9.02
C LEU A 21 -12.15 1.12 8.95
N ALA A 22 -11.69 1.59 10.08
CA ALA A 22 -10.38 2.07 10.37
C ALA A 22 -9.35 0.93 10.14
N GLN A 23 -8.39 1.14 9.22
CA GLN A 23 -7.48 0.09 8.75
C GLN A 23 -6.28 -0.10 9.70
N ASN A 24 -6.42 -1.03 10.65
CA ASN A 24 -5.28 -1.61 11.38
C ASN A 24 -4.59 -2.68 10.53
N GLY A 25 -4.02 -2.33 9.38
CA GLY A 25 -3.51 -3.38 8.48
C GLY A 25 -2.43 -2.93 7.52
N ALA A 26 -1.64 -3.89 7.09
CA ALA A 26 -0.68 -3.74 6.00
C ALA A 26 -1.24 -4.33 4.70
N MET A 27 -0.76 -3.81 3.57
CA MET A 27 -1.18 -4.24 2.25
C MET A 27 -0.09 -5.05 1.57
N TRP A 28 -0.51 -6.08 0.86
CA TRP A 28 0.37 -7.08 0.28
C TRP A 28 -0.12 -7.48 -1.10
N LEU A 29 0.78 -7.93 -1.95
CA LEU A 29 0.44 -8.60 -3.20
C LEU A 29 0.45 -10.11 -3.02
N ASP A 30 -0.59 -10.77 -3.52
CA ASP A 30 -0.63 -12.23 -3.63
C ASP A 30 0.17 -12.76 -4.83
N ASP A 31 0.14 -14.08 -5.01
CA ASP A 31 0.77 -14.80 -6.12
C ASP A 31 0.24 -14.39 -7.50
N ARG A 32 -0.93 -13.76 -7.56
CA ARG A 32 -1.58 -13.25 -8.78
C ARG A 32 -1.42 -11.75 -8.96
N GLY A 33 -0.64 -11.08 -8.11
CA GLY A 33 -0.46 -9.63 -8.14
C GLY A 33 -1.70 -8.85 -7.69
N ARG A 34 -2.65 -9.49 -7.01
CA ARG A 34 -3.81 -8.82 -6.44
C ARG A 34 -3.42 -8.21 -5.10
N THR A 35 -3.84 -6.96 -4.90
CA THR A 35 -3.69 -6.30 -3.62
C THR A 35 -4.64 -6.88 -2.58
N THR A 36 -4.09 -7.22 -1.43
CA THR A 36 -4.78 -7.78 -0.27
C THR A 36 -4.43 -6.95 0.95
N THR A 37 -5.33 -6.88 1.92
CA THR A 37 -5.09 -6.22 3.19
C THR A 37 -5.22 -7.26 4.29
N LEU A 38 -4.19 -7.38 5.13
CA LEU A 38 -4.29 -8.14 6.36
C LEU A 38 -4.61 -7.15 7.48
N GLN A 39 -5.81 -7.25 8.04
CA GLN A 39 -6.20 -6.49 9.22
C GLN A 39 -5.74 -7.23 10.48
N PHE A 40 -5.13 -6.50 11.41
CA PHE A 40 -4.66 -6.99 12.70
C PHE A 40 -5.77 -6.83 13.75
N GLY A 41 -5.92 -7.85 14.60
CA GLY A 41 -6.93 -7.84 15.66
C GLY A 41 -6.69 -6.69 16.64
N GLY A 42 -7.77 -6.00 17.04
CA GLY A 42 -7.71 -4.86 17.94
C GLY A 42 -8.83 -3.84 17.64
N PRO A 43 -8.96 -2.77 18.45
CA PRO A 43 -9.90 -1.69 18.16
C PRO A 43 -9.50 -1.05 16.83
N THR A 44 -10.42 -0.98 15.88
CA THR A 44 -10.19 -0.35 14.56
C THR A 44 -9.55 1.03 14.75
N ALA A 45 -8.31 1.24 14.29
CA ALA A 45 -7.68 2.57 14.28
C ALA A 45 -7.82 3.23 12.91
N ALA A 46 -8.11 4.54 12.90
CA ALA A 46 -8.28 5.33 11.69
C ALA A 46 -7.17 5.02 10.67
N ALA A 47 -7.53 5.03 9.38
CA ALA A 47 -6.51 5.04 8.35
C ALA A 47 -5.48 6.14 8.68
N PRO A 48 -4.17 5.89 8.44
CA PRO A 48 -3.15 6.91 8.61
C PRO A 48 -3.57 8.24 7.99
N ALA A 49 -3.33 9.34 8.72
CA ALA A 49 -3.65 10.67 8.23
C ALA A 49 -2.96 10.89 6.87
N ALA A 50 -3.74 11.27 5.87
CA ALA A 50 -3.24 11.40 4.50
C ALA A 50 -2.31 12.61 4.33
N THR A 51 -1.38 12.50 3.38
CA THR A 51 -0.45 13.57 3.01
C THR A 51 -0.43 13.80 1.50
N ASP A 52 -0.12 15.03 1.08
CA ASP A 52 0.06 15.39 -0.33
C ASP A 52 1.49 15.10 -0.80
N THR A 53 1.92 13.85 -0.66
CA THR A 53 3.24 13.42 -1.16
C THR A 53 3.20 13.34 -2.68
N ALA A 54 4.19 13.92 -3.37
CA ALA A 54 4.23 13.85 -4.83
C ALA A 54 4.65 12.44 -5.29
N PRO A 55 4.21 11.96 -6.48
CA PRO A 55 4.58 10.63 -6.97
C PRO A 55 6.08 10.37 -7.02
N ALA A 56 6.89 11.34 -7.45
CA ALA A 56 8.35 11.21 -7.47
C ALA A 56 8.92 10.93 -6.07
N ASP A 57 8.44 11.64 -5.04
CA ASP A 57 8.88 11.45 -3.67
C ASP A 57 8.44 10.11 -3.09
N MET A 58 7.25 9.61 -3.48
CA MET A 58 6.78 8.27 -3.11
C MET A 58 7.70 7.20 -3.68
N VAL A 59 8.02 7.30 -4.97
CA VAL A 59 8.85 6.32 -5.69
C VAL A 59 10.28 6.34 -5.17
N GLU A 60 10.83 7.53 -4.90
CA GLU A 60 12.16 7.66 -4.33
C GLU A 60 12.22 7.07 -2.93
N LEU A 61 11.26 7.41 -2.06
CA LEU A 61 11.19 6.84 -0.73
C LEU A 61 11.06 5.32 -0.79
N PHE A 62 10.15 4.80 -1.61
CA PHE A 62 9.98 3.36 -1.83
C PHE A 62 11.27 2.69 -2.29
N GLY A 63 11.98 3.28 -3.27
CA GLY A 63 13.28 2.77 -3.71
C GLY A 63 14.28 2.70 -2.57
N SER A 64 14.43 3.77 -1.80
CA SER A 64 15.38 3.82 -0.68
C SER A 64 15.09 2.82 0.46
N VAL A 65 13.82 2.44 0.67
CA VAL A 65 13.45 1.52 1.76
C VAL A 65 13.29 0.07 1.31
N CYS A 66 12.64 -0.17 0.18
CA CYS A 66 12.30 -1.50 -0.28
C CYS A 66 13.36 -2.12 -1.18
N LEU A 67 14.18 -1.28 -1.81
CA LEU A 67 15.27 -1.68 -2.70
C LEU A 67 16.52 -0.85 -2.37
N PRO A 68 16.99 -0.84 -1.10
CA PRO A 68 18.13 -0.02 -0.70
C PRO A 68 19.39 -0.45 -1.46
N ASP A 69 20.27 0.50 -1.76
CA ASP A 69 21.54 0.21 -2.45
C ASP A 69 22.44 -0.74 -1.64
N THR A 70 22.29 -0.73 -0.31
CA THR A 70 23.02 -1.60 0.61
C THR A 70 22.16 -2.00 1.80
N GLY A 71 22.31 -3.24 2.27
CA GLY A 71 21.68 -3.72 3.50
C GLY A 71 20.26 -4.21 3.31
N ARG A 72 19.60 -4.57 4.42
CA ARG A 72 18.25 -5.13 4.37
C ARG A 72 17.19 -4.03 4.35
N PRO A 73 16.04 -4.23 3.68
CA PRO A 73 14.92 -3.30 3.75
C PRO A 73 14.49 -2.94 5.18
N GLN A 74 14.54 -3.90 6.12
CA GLN A 74 14.21 -3.65 7.53
C GLN A 74 15.13 -2.60 8.17
N ASP A 75 16.43 -2.66 7.86
CA ASP A 75 17.43 -1.72 8.40
C ASP A 75 17.25 -0.33 7.79
N ALA A 76 16.95 -0.26 6.49
CA ALA A 76 16.68 0.99 5.78
C ALA A 76 15.46 1.73 6.36
N VAL A 77 14.36 1.01 6.63
CA VAL A 77 13.17 1.60 7.27
C VAL A 77 13.48 2.03 8.70
N ALA A 78 14.20 1.21 9.48
CA ALA A 78 14.58 1.56 10.84
C ALA A 78 15.42 2.85 10.91
N GLY A 79 16.33 3.06 9.95
CA GLY A 79 17.12 4.29 9.85
C GLY A 79 16.29 5.54 9.52
N LEU A 80 15.19 5.39 8.78
CA LEU A 80 14.31 6.50 8.40
C LEU A 80 13.16 6.74 9.40
N ALA A 81 12.92 5.79 10.31
CA ALA A 81 11.76 5.80 11.19
C ALA A 81 11.63 7.08 12.01
N ALA A 82 12.71 7.53 12.66
CA ALA A 82 12.69 8.75 13.46
C ALA A 82 12.44 10.01 12.61
N ALA A 83 13.09 10.13 11.45
CA ALA A 83 12.96 11.30 10.56
C ALA A 83 11.57 11.41 9.93
N LYS A 84 10.86 10.29 9.79
CA LYS A 84 9.53 10.21 9.18
C LYS A 84 8.41 9.98 10.19
N GLY A 85 8.72 9.94 11.48
CA GLY A 85 7.74 9.65 12.54
C GLY A 85 7.07 8.29 12.37
N LEU A 86 7.81 7.29 11.88
CA LEU A 86 7.31 5.93 11.74
C LEU A 86 7.51 5.16 13.03
N GLU A 87 6.44 4.56 13.53
CA GLU A 87 6.46 3.64 14.66
C GLU A 87 6.46 2.20 14.17
N ALA A 88 7.37 1.38 14.71
CA ALA A 88 7.35 -0.05 14.48
C ALA A 88 6.10 -0.68 15.14
N LYS A 89 5.35 -1.45 14.35
CA LYS A 89 4.16 -2.22 14.75
C LYS A 89 4.30 -3.66 14.20
N PRO A 90 5.32 -4.43 14.62
CA PRO A 90 5.52 -5.78 14.12
C PRO A 90 4.29 -6.64 14.42
N PHE A 91 3.95 -7.54 13.51
CA PHE A 91 2.83 -8.46 13.66
C PHE A 91 3.29 -9.89 13.44
N THR A 92 3.05 -10.76 14.41
CA THR A 92 3.37 -12.19 14.28
C THR A 92 2.18 -12.95 13.73
N VAL A 93 2.33 -13.53 12.55
CA VAL A 93 1.41 -14.56 12.05
C VAL A 93 1.71 -15.84 12.82
N ALA A 94 0.70 -16.36 13.52
CA ALA A 94 0.84 -17.59 14.28
C ALA A 94 1.27 -18.74 13.36
N GLY A 95 2.33 -19.45 13.75
CA GLY A 95 2.80 -20.65 13.07
C GLY A 95 1.90 -21.86 13.30
N THR A 96 2.23 -22.95 12.64
CA THR A 96 1.61 -24.26 12.88
C THR A 96 2.57 -25.16 13.66
N LYS A 97 2.20 -26.42 13.90
CA LYS A 97 3.17 -27.42 14.40
C LYS A 97 4.33 -27.68 13.43
N LYS A 98 4.16 -27.35 12.14
CA LYS A 98 5.13 -27.63 11.07
C LYS A 98 5.88 -26.38 10.60
N ASP A 99 5.27 -25.21 10.76
CA ASP A 99 5.80 -23.94 10.26
C ASP A 99 6.02 -22.98 11.44
N PRO A 100 7.22 -22.39 11.58
CA PRO A 100 7.46 -21.42 12.65
C PRO A 100 6.57 -20.18 12.47
N PRO A 101 6.29 -19.43 13.56
CA PRO A 101 5.65 -18.12 13.44
C PRO A 101 6.45 -17.19 12.52
N ILE A 102 5.73 -16.40 11.73
CA ILE A 102 6.33 -15.45 10.78
C ILE A 102 6.13 -14.05 11.35
N GLU A 103 7.22 -13.31 11.51
CA GLU A 103 7.15 -11.90 11.87
C GLU A 103 7.01 -11.03 10.62
N LEU A 104 5.94 -10.25 10.58
CA LEU A 104 5.74 -9.19 9.61
C LEU A 104 6.32 -7.91 10.21
N ALA A 105 7.33 -7.35 9.57
CA ALA A 105 7.94 -6.11 10.03
C ALA A 105 7.17 -4.94 9.41
N ILE A 106 6.51 -4.13 10.23
CA ILE A 106 5.59 -3.10 9.78
C ILE A 106 5.89 -1.80 10.51
N TRP A 107 5.90 -0.69 9.78
CA TRP A 107 6.11 0.65 10.30
C TRP A 107 4.98 1.56 9.85
N HIS A 108 4.39 2.30 10.80
CA HIS A 108 3.23 3.17 10.58
C HIS A 108 3.61 4.61 10.92
N GLY A 109 3.24 5.56 10.08
CA GLY A 109 3.27 6.96 10.43
C GLY A 109 2.27 7.75 9.60
N VAL A 110 2.36 9.07 9.69
CA VAL A 110 1.50 9.97 8.92
C VAL A 110 1.78 9.76 7.42
N GLY A 111 0.72 9.46 6.66
CA GLY A 111 0.78 9.31 5.20
C GLY A 111 1.46 8.04 4.70
N LEU A 112 2.00 7.17 5.56
CA LEU A 112 2.84 6.04 5.13
C LEU A 112 2.71 4.82 6.03
N VAL A 113 2.57 3.66 5.40
CA VAL A 113 2.79 2.35 6.02
C VAL A 113 3.81 1.60 5.17
N VAL A 114 4.89 1.13 5.80
CA VAL A 114 5.86 0.23 5.16
C VAL A 114 5.74 -1.15 5.80
N SER A 115 5.68 -2.19 4.98
CA SER A 115 5.53 -3.57 5.46
C SER A 115 6.46 -4.52 4.69
N ILE A 116 7.19 -5.35 5.44
CA ILE A 116 8.21 -6.24 4.90
C ILE A 116 7.97 -7.66 5.43
N THR A 117 8.11 -8.65 4.55
CA THR A 117 8.04 -10.07 4.87
C THR A 117 8.99 -10.87 4.00
N ASP A 118 9.50 -11.98 4.50
CA ASP A 118 10.21 -12.99 3.69
C ASP A 118 9.24 -13.97 3.01
N GLY A 119 7.95 -13.92 3.37
CA GLY A 119 6.88 -14.72 2.78
C GLY A 119 5.91 -15.25 3.83
N PHE A 120 4.61 -15.29 3.51
CA PHE A 120 3.55 -15.92 4.29
C PHE A 120 2.34 -16.26 3.40
N PHE A 121 1.27 -16.86 3.94
CA PHE A 121 0.16 -17.41 3.13
C PHE A 121 -0.53 -16.42 2.16
N VAL A 122 -0.56 -15.12 2.47
CA VAL A 122 -1.13 -14.10 1.56
C VAL A 122 -0.09 -13.56 0.58
N ALA A 123 1.16 -13.44 1.00
CA ALA A 123 2.28 -13.00 0.16
C ALA A 123 3.38 -14.06 0.24
N PRO A 124 3.32 -15.13 -0.56
CA PRO A 124 4.18 -16.30 -0.39
C PRO A 124 5.66 -16.05 -0.73
N GLN A 125 5.97 -14.90 -1.31
CA GLN A 125 7.30 -14.48 -1.70
C GLN A 125 7.77 -13.32 -0.83
N ALA A 126 9.09 -13.21 -0.66
CA ALA A 126 9.68 -12.05 -0.01
C ALA A 126 9.20 -10.75 -0.69
N GLN A 127 8.71 -9.82 0.12
CA GLN A 127 8.02 -8.63 -0.36
C GLN A 127 8.26 -7.46 0.58
N CYS A 128 8.51 -6.29 -0.01
CA CYS A 128 8.43 -5.01 0.67
C CYS A 128 7.35 -4.16 -0.01
N SER A 129 6.42 -3.64 0.79
CA SER A 129 5.35 -2.76 0.34
C SER A 129 5.45 -1.41 1.05
N ALA A 130 5.29 -0.32 0.30
CA ALA A 130 5.06 1.02 0.83
C ALA A 130 3.68 1.49 0.37
N VAL A 131 2.81 1.78 1.33
CA VAL A 131 1.45 2.28 1.10
C VAL A 131 1.40 3.72 1.56
N PHE A 132 1.23 4.63 0.59
CA PHE A 132 1.09 6.05 0.82
C PHE A 132 -0.38 6.41 0.92
N TYR A 133 -0.79 7.02 2.03
CA TYR A 133 -2.14 7.56 2.20
C TYR A 133 -2.16 9.00 1.74
N VAL A 134 -3.01 9.31 0.77
CA VAL A 134 -3.04 10.60 0.06
C VAL A 134 -4.40 11.26 0.12
N ASN A 135 -4.45 12.59 0.07
CA ASN A 135 -5.74 13.27 0.03
C ASN A 135 -6.44 13.01 -1.29
N ASN A 136 -5.67 13.10 -2.39
CA ASN A 136 -6.13 12.88 -3.76
C ASN A 136 -5.27 11.82 -4.43
N LEU A 137 -5.89 10.97 -5.25
CA LEU A 137 -5.14 10.04 -6.07
C LEU A 137 -4.30 10.83 -7.09
N PRO A 138 -3.00 10.52 -7.24
CA PRO A 138 -2.21 11.15 -8.29
C PRO A 138 -2.70 10.71 -9.66
N ASP A 139 -2.39 11.54 -10.66
CA ASP A 139 -2.53 11.13 -12.06
C ASP A 139 -1.74 9.83 -12.28
N ARG A 140 -2.39 8.83 -12.89
CA ARG A 140 -1.78 7.55 -13.22
C ARG A 140 -0.53 7.74 -14.07
N ASP A 141 -0.56 8.67 -15.02
CA ASP A 141 0.55 8.91 -15.94
C ASP A 141 1.72 9.57 -15.21
N ALA A 142 1.45 10.45 -14.23
CA ALA A 142 2.49 11.02 -13.37
C ALA A 142 3.16 9.96 -12.47
N LEU A 143 2.38 9.02 -11.94
CA LEU A 143 2.93 7.91 -11.16
C LEU A 143 3.75 6.96 -12.03
N ILE A 144 3.28 6.61 -13.22
CA ILE A 144 4.02 5.77 -14.17
C ILE A 144 5.32 6.47 -14.59
N ALA A 145 5.28 7.76 -14.92
CA ALA A 145 6.48 8.52 -15.27
C ALA A 145 7.51 8.53 -14.12
N ALA A 146 7.07 8.70 -12.86
CA ALA A 146 7.96 8.63 -11.70
C ALA A 146 8.60 7.23 -11.55
N MET A 147 7.82 6.17 -11.74
CA MET A 147 8.34 4.79 -11.73
C MET A 147 9.35 4.56 -12.86
N GLU A 148 9.09 5.09 -14.05
CA GLU A 148 10.00 4.96 -15.20
C GLU A 148 11.30 5.73 -15.04
N VAL A 149 11.26 6.90 -14.42
CA VAL A 149 12.47 7.65 -14.06
C VAL A 149 13.35 6.84 -13.11
N LYS A 150 12.76 6.11 -12.15
CA LYS A 150 13.52 5.33 -11.16
C LYS A 150 13.96 3.95 -11.66
N PHE A 151 13.08 3.23 -12.35
CA PHE A 151 13.26 1.81 -12.68
C PHE A 151 13.37 1.54 -14.19
N GLY A 152 13.33 2.57 -15.04
CA GLY A 152 13.32 2.41 -16.50
C GLY A 152 11.96 1.96 -17.05
N ALA A 153 11.95 1.45 -18.28
CA ALA A 153 10.70 1.02 -18.92
C ALA A 153 10.08 -0.22 -18.21
N PRO A 154 8.74 -0.36 -18.17
CA PRO A 154 8.10 -1.55 -17.64
C PRO A 154 8.53 -2.81 -18.40
N ALA A 155 8.87 -3.87 -17.67
CA ALA A 155 9.27 -5.16 -18.21
C ALA A 155 8.13 -5.83 -19.02
N ASN A 156 6.88 -5.52 -18.69
CA ASN A 156 5.68 -6.02 -19.36
C ASN A 156 5.04 -4.98 -20.30
N ALA A 157 5.78 -3.97 -20.77
CA ALA A 157 5.24 -2.92 -21.64
C ALA A 157 4.57 -3.47 -22.92
N ALA A 158 5.05 -4.61 -23.44
CA ALA A 158 4.45 -5.28 -24.59
C ALA A 158 3.01 -5.77 -24.34
N ASP A 159 2.63 -6.01 -23.08
CA ASP A 159 1.28 -6.46 -22.69
C ASP A 159 0.27 -5.32 -22.58
N ALA A 160 0.71 -4.06 -22.68
CA ALA A 160 -0.17 -2.89 -22.60
C ALA A 160 -1.24 -2.87 -23.70
N PHE A 161 -0.98 -3.55 -24.83
CA PHE A 161 -1.88 -3.64 -25.97
C PHE A 161 -2.36 -5.09 -26.18
N ASP A 162 -3.59 -5.23 -26.66
CA ASP A 162 -4.11 -6.51 -27.12
C ASP A 162 -3.54 -6.89 -28.50
N LYS A 163 -3.86 -8.10 -28.98
CA LYS A 163 -3.40 -8.57 -30.29
C LYS A 163 -3.88 -7.71 -31.48
N LYS A 164 -4.82 -6.78 -31.25
CA LYS A 164 -5.37 -5.85 -32.24
C LYS A 164 -4.80 -4.43 -32.08
N GLY A 165 -3.82 -4.24 -31.19
CA GLY A 165 -3.22 -2.93 -30.91
C GLY A 165 -4.08 -2.01 -30.04
N LYS A 166 -5.14 -2.51 -29.40
CA LYS A 166 -5.96 -1.71 -28.49
C LYS A 166 -5.41 -1.76 -27.06
N PRO A 167 -5.40 -0.64 -26.32
CA PRO A 167 -4.99 -0.65 -24.91
C PRO A 167 -5.82 -1.65 -24.10
N ARG A 168 -5.15 -2.47 -23.28
CA ARG A 168 -5.84 -3.39 -22.38
C ARG A 168 -6.50 -2.60 -21.24
N ARG A 169 -7.75 -2.94 -20.95
CA ARG A 169 -8.53 -2.33 -19.86
C ARG A 169 -7.90 -2.51 -18.48
N TYR A 170 -7.21 -3.63 -18.26
CA TYR A 170 -6.66 -4.03 -16.96
C TYR A 170 -5.14 -4.25 -17.04
N PHE A 171 -4.42 -3.28 -17.59
CA PHE A 171 -2.96 -3.31 -17.63
C PHE A 171 -2.34 -2.65 -16.38
N THR A 172 -1.55 -3.41 -15.66
CA THR A 172 -0.71 -2.93 -14.56
C THR A 172 0.75 -3.03 -15.01
N PRO A 173 1.46 -1.91 -15.19
CA PRO A 173 2.88 -1.94 -15.51
C PRO A 173 3.68 -2.55 -14.36
N GLU A 174 4.66 -3.36 -14.72
CA GLU A 174 5.58 -4.02 -13.80
C GLU A 174 7.01 -3.71 -14.22
N TRP A 175 7.87 -3.36 -13.26
CA TRP A 175 9.28 -3.04 -13.49
C TRP A 175 10.17 -4.12 -12.91
N SER A 176 11.35 -4.30 -13.50
CA SER A 176 12.37 -5.20 -12.94
C SER A 176 13.33 -4.40 -12.06
N ALA A 177 13.62 -4.91 -10.88
CA ALA A 177 14.64 -4.39 -9.99
C ALA A 177 15.55 -5.53 -9.50
N THR A 178 16.70 -5.19 -8.96
CA THR A 178 17.61 -6.16 -8.33
C THR A 178 18.07 -5.62 -6.98
N LEU A 179 18.03 -6.49 -5.97
CA LEU A 179 18.53 -6.21 -4.63
C LEU A 179 19.42 -7.39 -4.21
N ASP A 180 20.68 -7.15 -3.85
CA ASP A 180 21.66 -8.18 -3.50
C ASP A 180 21.75 -9.34 -4.53
N GLY A 181 21.69 -8.99 -5.82
CA GLY A 181 21.71 -9.96 -6.92
C GLY A 181 20.43 -10.79 -7.08
N LYS A 182 19.40 -10.54 -6.27
CA LYS A 182 18.10 -11.19 -6.39
C LYS A 182 17.15 -10.34 -7.25
N PRO A 183 16.47 -10.95 -8.23
CA PRO A 183 15.50 -10.24 -9.07
C PRO A 183 14.18 -9.97 -8.34
N PHE A 184 13.67 -8.75 -8.45
CA PHE A 184 12.38 -8.32 -7.94
C PHE A 184 11.50 -7.79 -9.07
N ILE A 185 10.19 -8.03 -8.99
CA ILE A 185 9.18 -7.27 -9.71
C ILE A 185 8.72 -6.13 -8.82
N VAL A 186 8.68 -4.94 -9.40
CA VAL A 186 8.11 -3.75 -8.81
C VAL A 186 6.79 -3.43 -9.48
N SER A 187 5.78 -3.02 -8.71
CA SER A 187 4.49 -2.60 -9.22
C SER A 187 3.93 -1.42 -8.44
N ALA A 188 3.06 -0.65 -9.09
CA ALA A 188 2.38 0.50 -8.50
C ALA A 188 0.86 0.41 -8.75
N ALA A 189 0.07 0.70 -7.71
CA ALA A 189 -1.39 0.72 -7.81
C ALA A 189 -1.98 1.91 -7.04
N SER A 190 -2.82 2.70 -7.71
CA SER A 190 -3.65 3.72 -7.08
C SER A 190 -5.00 3.11 -6.71
N MET A 191 -5.42 3.26 -5.45
CA MET A 191 -6.67 2.72 -4.93
C MET A 191 -7.49 3.81 -4.27
N ALA A 192 -8.69 4.05 -4.79
CA ALA A 192 -9.63 4.98 -4.20
C ALA A 192 -10.13 4.47 -2.84
N SER A 193 -10.46 5.41 -1.97
CA SER A 193 -11.20 5.13 -0.73
C SER A 193 -12.50 4.38 -1.05
N SER A 194 -12.85 3.41 -0.20
CA SER A 194 -14.13 2.71 -0.25
C SER A 194 -14.66 2.48 1.15
N ASP A 195 -15.94 2.08 1.26
CA ASP A 195 -16.59 1.79 2.54
C ASP A 195 -15.88 0.71 3.36
N TYR A 196 -15.19 -0.23 2.68
CA TYR A 196 -14.47 -1.34 3.30
C TYR A 196 -12.98 -1.07 3.51
N THR A 197 -12.45 0.00 2.91
CA THR A 197 -11.03 0.32 2.96
C THR A 197 -10.85 1.83 2.80
N PRO A 198 -10.97 2.60 3.89
CA PRO A 198 -10.98 4.05 3.84
C PRO A 198 -9.62 4.64 3.51
N GLY A 199 -9.65 5.82 2.90
CA GLY A 199 -8.46 6.58 2.49
C GLY A 199 -8.02 6.25 1.07
N ASN A 200 -7.76 7.30 0.29
CA ASN A 200 -7.10 7.16 -1.00
C ASN A 200 -5.65 6.75 -0.75
N ARG A 201 -5.14 5.84 -1.58
CA ARG A 201 -3.81 5.29 -1.35
C ARG A 201 -3.08 4.90 -2.63
N VAL A 202 -1.76 5.00 -2.57
CA VAL A 202 -0.84 4.50 -3.59
C VAL A 202 -0.05 3.36 -2.96
N HIS A 203 -0.14 2.16 -3.53
CA HIS A 203 0.61 0.99 -3.09
C HIS A 203 1.73 0.71 -4.08
N LEU A 204 2.95 0.85 -3.58
CA LEU A 204 4.18 0.44 -4.27
C LEU A 204 4.67 -0.84 -3.61
N ALA A 205 5.00 -1.86 -4.40
CA ALA A 205 5.45 -3.14 -3.90
C ALA A 205 6.64 -3.65 -4.72
N ALA A 206 7.66 -4.17 -4.02
CA ALA A 206 8.74 -4.97 -4.58
C ALA A 206 8.56 -6.41 -4.09
N ARG A 207 8.42 -7.35 -5.02
CA ARG A 207 8.25 -8.78 -4.73
C ARG A 207 9.34 -9.59 -5.42
N LEU A 208 9.96 -10.52 -4.70
CA LEU A 208 10.99 -11.41 -5.26
C LEU A 208 10.40 -12.18 -6.45
N THR A 209 11.11 -12.28 -7.58
CA THR A 209 10.61 -13.03 -8.73
C THR A 209 10.87 -14.53 -8.57
N GLY A 210 9.85 -15.35 -8.82
CA GLY A 210 9.94 -16.81 -8.81
C GLY A 210 9.27 -17.45 -7.60
N ASN A 211 8.76 -18.67 -7.78
CA ASN A 211 8.14 -19.42 -6.69
C ASN A 211 9.21 -19.82 -5.67
N ILE A 212 9.02 -19.43 -4.41
CA ILE A 212 9.58 -20.17 -3.28
C ILE A 212 8.73 -21.43 -3.17
N LYS A 213 9.37 -22.58 -3.43
CA LYS A 213 8.77 -23.91 -3.24
C LYS A 213 8.51 -24.17 -1.77
#